data_AF-A0A9Q0TRW8-F1
#
_entry.id   AF-A0A9Q0TRW8-F1
#
_cell.length_a   1.000
_cell.length_b   1.000
_cell.length_c   1.000
_cell.angle_alpha   90.00
_cell.angle_beta   90.00
_cell.angle_gamma   90.00
#
_symmetry.space_group_name_H-M   'P 1'
#
loop_
_entity.id
_entity.type
_entity.pdbx_description
1 polymer ?
#
loop_
_entity_poly.entity_id
_entity_poly.type
_entity_poly.pdbx_seq_one_letter_code
_entity_poly.pdbx_strand_id
1 'polypeptide(L)'
;MQKLGFFIQVINHGVPLAKRQNIEKASRIFFDQPLEEKRKVRRSEEKVLGYYDSEHTRNIRDWKEVFDLNVQDPTVVPASYKPDDEELTRWFNQWPEYPADLREVCEEYATEMEKLAYKLTELIALSLGLPEDR
;
A
#
# COMPACT_ATOMS: atom_id res chain seq x y z
N MET A 1 -10.27 -12.49 -22.42
CA MET A 1 -9.08 -11.64 -22.33
C MET A 1 -7.82 -12.42 -22.68
N GLN A 2 -7.47 -12.54 -23.96
CA GLN A 2 -6.21 -13.16 -24.37
C GLN A 2 -5.61 -12.31 -25.50
N LYS A 3 -4.35 -11.90 -25.32
CA LYS A 3 -3.53 -11.00 -26.15
C LYS A 3 -3.55 -9.53 -25.72
N LEU A 4 -2.69 -9.20 -24.75
CA LEU A 4 -1.76 -8.05 -24.71
C LEU A 4 -1.19 -7.98 -23.28
N GLY A 5 0.14 -7.82 -23.14
CA GLY A 5 0.80 -7.61 -21.86
C GLY A 5 0.15 -6.45 -21.11
N PHE A 6 -0.38 -6.75 -19.92
CA PHE A 6 -1.53 -6.08 -19.31
C PHE A 6 -1.24 -4.61 -18.93
N PHE A 7 -1.90 -3.67 -19.59
CA PHE A 7 -2.10 -2.32 -19.06
C PHE A 7 -3.59 -2.00 -19.15
N ILE A 8 -4.32 -2.14 -18.05
CA ILE A 8 -5.65 -1.56 -17.90
C ILE A 8 -5.45 -0.19 -17.27
N GLN A 9 -5.66 0.87 -18.05
CA GLN A 9 -5.80 2.21 -17.50
C GLN A 9 -7.28 2.47 -17.23
N VAL A 10 -7.62 2.74 -15.97
CA VAL A 10 -8.97 3.18 -15.62
C VAL A 10 -8.97 4.71 -15.60
N ILE A 11 -9.80 5.31 -16.44
CA ILE A 11 -10.03 6.76 -16.47
C ILE A 11 -11.45 7.06 -15.97
N ASN A 12 -11.70 8.29 -15.52
CA ASN A 12 -12.99 8.70 -14.95
C ASN A 12 -13.47 7.75 -13.82
N HIS A 13 -12.53 7.22 -13.03
CA HIS A 13 -12.77 6.23 -11.98
C HIS A 13 -13.49 6.78 -10.74
N GLY A 14 -13.69 8.10 -10.65
CA GLY A 14 -14.46 8.73 -9.57
C GLY A 14 -13.68 9.04 -8.29
N VAL A 15 -12.41 8.62 -8.18
CA VAL A 15 -11.57 9.02 -7.03
C VAL A 15 -11.30 10.52 -7.10
N PRO A 16 -11.59 11.30 -6.04
CA PRO A 16 -11.40 12.75 -6.04
C PRO A 16 -9.96 13.15 -6.36
N LEU A 17 -9.80 14.10 -7.29
CA LEU A 17 -8.49 14.61 -7.70
C LEU A 17 -7.69 15.17 -6.51
N ALA A 18 -8.37 15.86 -5.59
CA ALA A 18 -7.76 16.43 -4.40
C ALA A 18 -7.07 15.37 -3.52
N LYS A 19 -7.71 14.22 -3.28
CA LYS A 19 -7.13 13.12 -2.49
C LYS A 19 -5.85 12.58 -3.12
N ARG A 20 -5.84 12.41 -4.46
CA ARG A 20 -4.65 12.00 -5.21
C ARG A 20 -3.53 13.03 -5.12
N GLN A 21 -3.85 14.31 -5.21
CA GLN A 21 -2.86 15.39 -5.10
C GLN A 21 -2.29 15.51 -3.68
N ASN A 22 -3.12 15.30 -2.66
CA ASN A 22 -2.71 15.37 -1.26
C ASN A 22 -1.71 14.26 -0.92
N ILE A 23 -2.00 13.01 -1.27
CA ILE A 23 -1.06 11.90 -1.04
C ILE A 23 0.25 12.09 -1.83
N GLU A 24 0.17 12.57 -3.08
CA GLU A 24 1.37 12.87 -3.88
C GLU A 24 2.23 13.95 -3.21
N LYS A 25 1.60 15.03 -2.73
CA LYS A 25 2.29 16.13 -2.05
C LYS A 25 2.93 15.68 -0.74
N ALA A 26 2.18 15.00 0.13
CA ALA A 26 2.70 14.53 1.42
C ALA A 26 3.82 13.50 1.22
N SER A 27 3.69 12.61 0.22
CA SER A 27 4.74 11.65 -0.14
C SER A 27 6.03 12.36 -0.55
N ARG A 28 5.94 13.39 -1.42
CA ARG A 28 7.11 14.20 -1.81
C ARG A 28 7.76 14.86 -0.60
N ILE A 29 6.96 15.50 0.27
CA ILE A 29 7.46 16.13 1.49
C ILE A 29 8.18 15.11 2.38
N PHE A 30 7.63 13.90 2.53
CA PHE A 30 8.27 12.85 3.32
C PHE A 30 9.61 12.42 2.73
N PHE A 31 9.67 12.13 1.43
CA PHE A 31 10.89 11.62 0.78
C PHE A 31 11.97 12.68 0.57
N ASP A 32 11.61 13.97 0.52
CA ASP A 32 12.54 15.11 0.45
C ASP A 32 13.29 15.35 1.78
N GLN A 33 12.90 14.69 2.87
CA GLN A 33 13.58 14.81 4.16
C GLN A 33 15.00 14.19 4.15
N PRO A 34 15.87 14.63 5.08
CA PRO A 34 17.14 13.96 5.34
C PRO A 34 16.95 12.47 5.65
N LEU A 35 17.92 11.66 5.26
CA LEU A 35 17.88 10.20 5.45
C LEU A 35 17.67 9.80 6.92
N GLU A 36 18.23 10.55 7.87
CA GLU A 36 18.08 10.29 9.30
C GLU A 36 16.62 10.43 9.78
N GLU A 37 15.87 11.38 9.22
CA GLU A 37 14.45 11.55 9.54
C GLU A 37 13.63 10.39 8.98
N LYS A 38 13.88 10.01 7.72
CA LYS A 38 13.22 8.86 7.08
C LYS A 38 13.52 7.54 7.80
N ARG A 39 14.74 7.38 8.33
CA ARG A 39 15.17 6.19 9.06
C ARG A 39 14.53 6.00 10.43
N LYS A 40 13.91 7.03 11.02
CA LYS A 40 13.15 6.90 12.29
C LYS A 40 12.00 5.88 12.18
N VAL A 41 11.45 5.73 10.99
CA VAL A 41 10.37 4.79 10.67
C VAL A 41 10.85 3.63 9.80
N ARG A 42 12.14 3.29 9.86
CA ARG A 42 12.71 2.20 9.07
C ARG A 42 12.19 0.84 9.53
N ARG A 43 11.79 0.00 8.56
CA ARG A 43 11.37 -1.37 8.81
C ARG A 43 12.51 -2.25 9.38
N SER A 44 12.15 -3.22 10.21
CA SER A 44 13.01 -4.23 10.82
C SER A 44 12.34 -5.61 10.78
N GLU A 45 13.01 -6.64 11.30
CA GLU A 45 12.43 -8.00 11.44
C GLU A 45 11.16 -8.00 12.33
N GLU A 46 11.12 -7.13 13.33
CA GLU A 46 9.97 -7.00 14.23
C GLU A 46 8.92 -6.01 13.70
N LYS A 47 9.38 -4.95 13.04
CA LYS A 47 8.54 -3.85 12.52
C LYS A 47 8.57 -3.90 11.00
N VAL A 48 7.75 -4.75 10.41
CA VAL A 48 7.88 -5.10 8.98
C VAL A 48 7.37 -4.01 8.02
N LEU A 49 6.67 -2.99 8.51
CA LEU A 49 6.13 -1.86 7.74
C LEU A 49 6.95 -0.59 8.01
N GLY A 50 6.94 0.35 7.07
CA GLY A 50 7.66 1.62 7.16
C GLY A 50 8.70 1.82 6.04
N TYR A 51 9.70 2.65 6.31
CA TYR A 51 10.70 3.10 5.33
C TYR A 51 11.77 2.05 5.03
N TYR A 52 12.21 1.99 3.77
CA TYR A 52 13.38 1.22 3.35
C TYR A 52 14.02 1.74 2.05
N ASP A 53 15.33 1.58 1.89
CA ASP A 53 16.15 2.19 0.82
C ASP A 53 17.13 1.22 0.14
N SER A 54 17.02 -0.06 0.45
CA SER A 54 18.01 -1.10 0.13
C SER A 54 17.38 -2.39 -0.43
N GLU A 55 16.25 -2.28 -1.13
CA GLU A 55 15.60 -3.43 -1.77
C GLU A 55 16.43 -4.00 -2.93
N HIS A 56 16.33 -5.32 -3.11
CA HIS A 56 17.02 -6.04 -4.18
C HIS A 56 16.03 -6.85 -5.01
N THR A 57 16.01 -6.62 -6.32
CA THR A 57 15.31 -7.47 -7.28
C THR A 57 16.32 -8.32 -8.04
N ARG A 58 16.20 -9.65 -7.95
CA ARG A 58 17.16 -10.61 -8.57
C ARG A 58 18.62 -10.32 -8.18
N ASN A 59 18.86 -10.04 -6.89
CA ASN A 59 20.18 -9.66 -6.34
C ASN A 59 20.78 -8.37 -6.88
N ILE A 60 20.01 -7.55 -7.60
CA ILE A 60 20.41 -6.22 -8.06
C ILE A 60 19.69 -5.20 -7.18
N ARG A 61 20.44 -4.23 -6.62
CA ARG A 61 19.85 -3.16 -5.82
C ARG A 61 18.94 -2.30 -6.68
N ASP A 62 17.71 -2.10 -6.20
CA ASP A 62 16.76 -1.21 -6.85
C ASP A 62 17.13 0.24 -6.56
N TRP A 63 17.11 1.10 -7.59
CA TRP A 63 17.33 2.53 -7.41
C TRP A 63 16.03 3.22 -6.99
N LYS A 64 15.58 2.90 -5.78
CA LYS A 64 14.36 3.44 -5.17
C LYS A 64 14.47 3.47 -3.66
N GLU A 65 13.62 4.28 -3.06
CA GLU A 65 13.23 4.17 -1.67
C GLU A 65 11.73 3.88 -1.60
N VAL A 66 11.29 3.24 -0.51
CA VAL A 66 9.92 2.77 -0.32
C VAL A 66 9.46 3.10 1.09
N PHE A 67 8.15 3.27 1.23
CA PHE A 67 7.47 3.36 2.50
C PHE A 67 6.26 2.43 2.43
N ASP A 68 6.31 1.34 3.19
CA ASP A 68 5.26 0.31 3.21
C ASP A 68 4.26 0.59 4.33
N LEU A 69 2.97 0.50 4.02
CA LEU A 69 1.88 0.62 4.97
C LEU A 69 0.74 -0.33 4.61
N ASN A 70 -0.04 -0.70 5.62
CA ASN A 70 -1.29 -1.43 5.44
C ASN A 70 -2.49 -0.53 5.78
N VAL A 71 -3.57 -0.69 5.05
CA VAL A 71 -4.81 0.08 5.25
C VAL A 71 -5.45 -0.25 6.60
N GLN A 72 -5.44 -1.53 6.98
CA GLN A 72 -5.93 -1.99 8.28
C GLN A 72 -4.78 -1.98 9.29
N ASP A 73 -4.89 -1.16 10.34
CA ASP A 73 -3.88 -0.99 11.37
C ASP A 73 -4.50 -1.14 12.77
N PRO A 74 -4.17 -2.20 13.55
CA PRO A 74 -3.20 -3.24 13.23
C PRO A 74 -3.68 -4.22 12.14
N THR A 75 -2.75 -4.71 11.33
CA THR A 75 -3.00 -5.84 10.43
C THR A 75 -2.78 -7.13 11.20
N VAL A 76 -3.78 -8.02 11.20
CA VAL A 76 -3.68 -9.35 11.80
C VAL A 76 -3.25 -10.35 10.72
N VAL A 77 -2.14 -11.05 10.96
CA VAL A 77 -1.58 -12.02 10.02
C VAL A 77 -1.19 -13.32 10.74
N PRO A 78 -1.10 -14.47 10.04
CA PRO A 78 -0.52 -15.68 10.60
C PRO A 78 0.91 -15.44 11.10
N ALA A 79 1.24 -15.97 12.28
CA ALA A 79 2.57 -15.83 12.87
C ALA A 79 3.63 -16.64 12.12
N SER A 80 3.23 -17.71 11.42
CA SER A 80 4.12 -18.47 10.54
C SER A 80 3.44 -18.94 9.25
N TYR A 81 4.24 -19.43 8.31
CA TYR A 81 3.77 -20.00 7.05
C TYR A 81 3.27 -21.46 7.21
N LYS A 82 3.38 -22.05 8.40
CA LYS A 82 3.06 -23.45 8.62
C LYS A 82 1.54 -23.63 8.62
N PRO A 83 0.98 -24.57 7.84
CA PRO A 83 -0.47 -24.76 7.75
C PRO A 83 -1.16 -25.09 9.08
N ASP A 84 -0.44 -25.79 9.98
CA ASP A 84 -0.97 -26.24 11.28
C ASP A 84 -0.75 -25.23 12.41
N ASP A 85 -0.16 -24.07 12.10
CA ASP A 85 0.11 -23.01 13.06
C ASP A 85 -0.99 -21.94 12.99
N GLU A 86 -1.88 -21.97 13.98
CA GLU A 86 -3.02 -21.03 14.09
C GLU A 86 -2.65 -19.75 14.86
N GLU A 87 -1.40 -19.58 15.28
CA GLU A 87 -0.98 -18.38 16.00
C GLU A 87 -1.09 -17.14 15.10
N LEU A 88 -1.62 -16.05 15.67
CA LEU A 88 -1.79 -14.78 14.99
C LEU A 88 -0.84 -13.74 15.57
N THR A 89 -0.21 -12.96 14.69
CA THR A 89 0.56 -11.78 15.06
C THR A 89 -0.07 -10.52 14.51
N ARG A 90 0.39 -9.37 14.99
CA ARG A 90 -0.11 -8.05 14.63
C ARG A 90 1.01 -7.19 14.10
N TRP A 91 0.80 -6.62 12.92
CA TRP A 91 1.68 -5.61 12.35
C TRP A 91 1.06 -4.24 12.52
N PHE A 92 1.89 -3.26 12.86
CA PHE A 92 1.50 -1.88 13.06
C PHE A 92 2.24 -1.00 12.07
N ASN A 93 1.56 0.00 11.51
CA ASN A 93 2.23 0.98 10.65
C ASN A 93 3.18 1.86 11.47
N GLN A 94 4.30 2.25 10.85
CA GLN A 94 5.25 3.19 11.44
C GLN A 94 5.08 4.59 10.86
N TRP A 95 4.27 5.43 11.50
CA TRP A 95 4.02 6.78 11.03
C TRP A 95 5.15 7.75 11.45
N PRO A 96 5.66 8.60 10.53
CA PRO A 96 6.65 9.61 10.87
C PRO A 96 6.00 10.79 11.61
N GLU A 97 6.80 11.55 12.35
CA GLU A 97 6.35 12.79 12.99
C GLU A 97 6.12 13.92 11.96
N TYR A 98 6.85 13.87 10.83
CA TYR A 98 6.72 14.81 9.73
C TYR A 98 6.75 14.09 8.37
N PRO A 99 5.87 14.44 7.41
CA PRO A 99 4.80 15.43 7.57
C PRO A 99 3.65 14.88 8.41
N ALA A 100 3.06 15.74 9.26
CA ALA A 100 2.08 15.33 10.26
C ALA A 100 0.76 14.81 9.66
N ASP A 101 0.46 15.22 8.42
CA ASP A 101 -0.73 14.82 7.67
C ASP A 101 -0.53 13.52 6.88
N LEU A 102 0.68 12.92 6.85
CA LEU A 102 0.97 11.74 6.03
C LEU A 102 0.01 10.60 6.30
N ARG A 103 -0.28 10.35 7.57
CA ARG A 103 -1.22 9.29 7.99
C ARG A 103 -2.61 9.52 7.42
N GLU A 104 -3.17 10.70 7.67
CA GLU A 104 -4.53 11.06 7.28
C GLU A 104 -4.69 10.96 5.76
N VAL A 105 -3.76 11.53 4.98
CA VAL A 105 -3.86 11.51 3.51
C VAL A 105 -3.69 10.09 2.94
N CYS A 106 -2.87 9.24 3.56
CA CYS A 106 -2.72 7.84 3.17
C CYS A 106 -4.02 7.06 3.44
N GLU A 107 -4.61 7.19 4.64
CA GLU A 107 -5.86 6.52 5.02
C GLU A 107 -7.05 6.97 4.14
N GLU A 108 -7.16 8.28 3.87
CA GLU A 108 -8.20 8.83 3.00
C GLU A 108 -8.12 8.33 1.56
N TYR A 109 -6.90 8.24 1.02
CA TYR A 109 -6.68 7.79 -0.35
C TYR A 109 -6.86 6.27 -0.46
N ALA A 110 -6.37 5.51 0.52
CA ALA A 110 -6.57 4.07 0.60
C ALA A 110 -8.06 3.69 0.59
N THR A 111 -8.88 4.43 1.34
CA THR A 111 -10.34 4.24 1.38
C THR A 111 -10.99 4.42 -0.01
N GLU A 112 -10.55 5.39 -0.81
CA GLU A 112 -11.08 5.57 -2.16
C GLU A 112 -10.57 4.51 -3.15
N MET A 113 -9.31 4.09 -2.99
CA MET A 113 -8.73 3.03 -3.81
C MET A 113 -9.37 1.67 -3.52
N GLU A 114 -9.74 1.40 -2.27
CA GLU A 114 -10.48 0.20 -1.88
C GLU A 114 -11.86 0.15 -2.55
N LYS A 115 -12.65 1.23 -2.49
CA LYS A 115 -13.95 1.34 -3.20
C LYS A 115 -13.79 1.08 -4.70
N LEU A 116 -12.75 1.64 -5.30
CA LEU A 116 -12.46 1.42 -6.72
C LEU A 116 -12.09 -0.05 -7.00
N ALA A 117 -11.28 -0.67 -6.14
CA ALA A 117 -10.88 -2.07 -6.28
C ALA A 117 -12.07 -3.02 -6.19
N TYR A 118 -13.00 -2.80 -5.25
CA TYR A 118 -14.25 -3.58 -5.17
C TYR A 118 -15.07 -3.46 -6.47
N LYS A 119 -15.32 -2.23 -6.93
CA LYS A 119 -16.05 -2.00 -8.18
C LYS A 119 -15.41 -2.69 -9.39
N LEU A 120 -14.08 -2.66 -9.49
CA LEU A 120 -13.38 -3.34 -10.59
C LEU A 120 -13.50 -4.86 -10.45
N THR A 121 -13.47 -5.39 -9.24
CA THR A 121 -13.61 -6.83 -8.97
C THR A 121 -15.02 -7.32 -9.33
N GLU A 122 -16.06 -6.57 -8.97
CA GLU A 122 -17.46 -6.84 -9.38
C GLU A 122 -17.58 -6.90 -10.90
N LEU A 123 -17.03 -5.92 -11.61
CA LEU A 123 -17.06 -5.89 -13.08
C LEU A 123 -16.29 -7.06 -13.71
N ILE A 124 -15.16 -7.46 -13.11
CA ILE A 124 -14.41 -8.63 -13.56
C ILE A 124 -15.23 -9.91 -13.32
N ALA A 125 -15.87 -10.06 -12.16
CA ALA A 125 -16.73 -11.21 -11.84
C ALA A 125 -17.87 -11.34 -12.86
N LEU A 126 -18.58 -10.24 -13.14
CA LEU A 126 -19.63 -10.19 -14.15
C LEU A 126 -19.10 -10.58 -15.55
N SER A 127 -17.92 -10.11 -15.93
CA SER A 127 -17.30 -10.45 -17.22
C SER A 127 -16.96 -11.95 -17.37
N LEU A 128 -16.82 -12.65 -16.25
CA LEU A 128 -16.57 -14.09 -16.18
C LEU A 128 -17.86 -14.91 -16.02
N GLY A 129 -19.03 -14.27 -16.00
CA GLY A 129 -20.32 -14.94 -15.77
C GLY A 129 -20.55 -15.35 -14.31
N LEU A 130 -19.83 -14.74 -13.37
CA LEU A 130 -20.02 -14.91 -11.93
C LEU A 130 -20.96 -13.82 -11.40
N PRO A 131 -21.65 -14.05 -10.26
CA PRO A 131 -22.39 -13.00 -9.57
C PRO A 131 -21.47 -11.86 -9.14
N GLU A 132 -22.05 -10.67 -9.02
CA GLU A 132 -21.37 -9.43 -8.63
C GLU A 132 -21.00 -9.39 -7.14
N ASP A 133 -21.73 -10.12 -6.31
CA ASP A 133 -21.68 -10.11 -4.86
C ASP A 133 -20.85 -11.26 -4.27
N ARG A 134 -19.81 -10.89 -3.48
CA ARG A 134 -19.10 -11.78 -2.57
C ARG A 134 -18.84 -11.12 -1.23
#